data_AF-A0A1A8C1X0-F1
#
_entry.id   AF-A0A1A8C1X0-F1
#
_cell.length_a   1.000
_cell.length_b   1.000
_cell.length_c   1.000
_cell.angle_alpha   90.00
_cell.angle_beta   90.00
_cell.angle_gamma   90.00
#
_symmetry.space_group_name_H-M   'P 1'
#
loop_
_entity.id
_entity.type
_entity.pdbx_description
1 polymer ?
#
loop_
_entity_poly.entity_id
_entity_poly.type
_entity_poly.pdbx_seq_one_letter_code
_entity_poly.pdbx_strand_id
1 'polypeptide(L)'
;PCMCMGSSTNHVVRFDGLPLRLDGEGSCSYTLFTISKSITQSSEVKLHTGPCQDSEKYNQICMKAMEVTHGEYKLMLKDDMTAMIDREVLALPLQFAGMELVRYGGVMLQLKSDLGYVLTFTPQSNEFTITLLSSAASGHTFGLCGACGEEKVNVMSLRNGSTTTNQPAFISDWTTAAGGGACLPKAEAVCLPGVAMGCQT
;
A
#
# COMPACT_ATOMS: atom_id res chain seq x y z
N PRO A 1 9.40 -14.34 -9.60
CA PRO A 1 8.84 -12.97 -9.47
C PRO A 1 8.09 -12.88 -8.15
N CYS A 2 8.28 -11.81 -7.37
CA CYS A 2 7.53 -11.62 -6.12
C CYS A 2 6.32 -10.74 -6.38
N MET A 3 5.19 -11.06 -5.75
CA MET A 3 3.93 -10.32 -5.90
C MET A 3 3.38 -9.97 -4.52
N CYS A 4 3.07 -8.69 -4.32
CA CYS A 4 2.37 -8.15 -3.17
C CYS A 4 1.03 -7.63 -3.65
N MET A 5 -0.05 -7.91 -2.93
CA MET A 5 -1.41 -7.59 -3.38
C MET A 5 -2.22 -7.02 -2.22
N GLY A 6 -3.04 -6.01 -2.50
CA GLY A 6 -4.08 -5.54 -1.59
C GLY A 6 -5.46 -5.79 -2.18
N SER A 7 -6.41 -6.12 -1.31
CA SER A 7 -7.78 -6.44 -1.71
C SER A 7 -8.82 -5.65 -0.91
N SER A 8 -10.08 -5.78 -1.34
CA SER A 8 -11.24 -5.02 -0.87
C SER A 8 -11.59 -5.14 0.62
N THR A 9 -10.93 -6.04 1.34
CA THR A 9 -11.16 -6.35 2.77
C THR A 9 -10.07 -5.80 3.69
N ASN A 10 -9.30 -4.81 3.24
CA ASN A 10 -8.12 -4.28 3.92
C ASN A 10 -7.01 -5.32 4.15
N HIS A 11 -7.03 -6.43 3.40
CA HIS A 11 -5.98 -7.44 3.46
C HIS A 11 -4.89 -7.13 2.45
N VAL A 12 -3.65 -7.16 2.93
CA VAL A 12 -2.43 -7.11 2.11
C VAL A 12 -1.72 -8.44 2.24
N VAL A 13 -1.39 -9.06 1.11
CA VAL A 13 -0.55 -10.26 1.05
C VAL A 13 0.84 -9.82 0.63
N ARG A 14 1.83 -10.16 1.45
CA ARG A 14 3.25 -9.85 1.24
C ARG A 14 3.89 -10.68 0.13
N PHE A 15 5.12 -10.31 -0.24
CA PHE A 15 5.95 -11.08 -1.17
C PHE A 15 6.24 -12.52 -0.70
N ASP A 16 6.33 -12.74 0.61
CA ASP A 16 6.50 -14.05 1.24
C ASP A 16 5.17 -14.78 1.50
N GLY A 17 4.04 -14.22 1.03
CA GLY A 17 2.71 -14.81 1.18
C GLY A 17 2.05 -14.57 2.54
N LEU A 18 2.71 -13.89 3.48
CA LEU A 18 2.12 -13.57 4.79
C LEU A 18 0.96 -12.58 4.62
N PRO A 19 -0.28 -12.93 5.04
CA PRO A 19 -1.39 -11.98 5.06
C PRO A 19 -1.28 -11.01 6.24
N LEU A 20 -1.56 -9.75 5.97
CA LEU A 20 -1.67 -8.65 6.92
C LEU A 20 -3.05 -8.01 6.80
N ARG A 21 -3.58 -7.52 7.91
CA ARG A 21 -4.85 -6.81 7.96
C ARG A 21 -4.61 -5.36 8.34
N LEU A 22 -4.98 -4.43 7.46
CA LEU A 22 -4.87 -3.00 7.72
C LEU A 22 -6.07 -2.55 8.56
N ASP A 23 -5.86 -2.43 9.86
CA ASP A 23 -6.90 -2.09 10.85
C ASP A 23 -6.87 -0.62 11.28
N GLY A 24 -6.29 0.28 10.48
CA GLY A 24 -6.39 1.71 10.75
C GLY A 24 -7.77 2.23 10.36
N GLU A 25 -8.45 2.93 11.26
CA GLU A 25 -9.70 3.65 11.02
C GLU A 25 -9.42 5.08 10.54
N GLY A 26 -10.32 5.59 9.69
CA GLY A 26 -10.24 6.95 9.16
C GLY A 26 -9.36 7.06 7.92
N SER A 27 -8.51 8.09 7.87
CA SER A 27 -7.66 8.39 6.71
C SER A 27 -6.21 8.02 7.01
N CYS A 28 -5.82 6.79 6.69
CA CYS A 28 -4.50 6.24 6.95
C CYS A 28 -3.66 6.15 5.69
N SER A 29 -2.35 6.36 5.83
CA SER A 29 -1.36 6.13 4.78
C SER A 29 -0.45 4.98 5.19
N TYR A 30 -0.26 4.02 4.30
CA TYR A 30 0.53 2.82 4.54
C TYR A 30 1.69 2.76 3.55
N THR A 31 2.94 2.76 4.04
CA THR A 31 4.09 2.51 3.16
C THR A 31 4.12 1.03 2.79
N LEU A 32 3.77 0.71 1.55
CA LEU A 32 3.66 -0.66 1.05
C LEU A 32 5.03 -1.22 0.71
N PHE A 33 5.82 -0.49 -0.07
CA PHE A 33 7.19 -0.89 -0.32
C PHE A 33 8.10 0.30 -0.63
N THR A 34 9.38 0.09 -0.39
CA THR A 34 10.49 0.89 -0.89
C THR A 34 11.46 0.00 -1.63
N ILE A 35 12.10 0.54 -2.65
CA ILE A 35 13.19 -0.10 -3.38
C ILE A 35 14.26 0.94 -3.67
N SER A 36 15.52 0.57 -3.55
CA SER A 36 16.65 1.43 -3.90
C SER A 36 17.72 0.62 -4.63
N LYS A 37 18.21 1.15 -5.75
CA LYS A 37 19.43 0.69 -6.43
C LYS A 37 20.65 1.52 -6.03
N SER A 38 20.44 2.79 -5.69
CA SER A 38 21.44 3.72 -5.17
C SER A 38 20.75 4.82 -4.33
N ILE A 39 21.53 5.68 -3.67
CA ILE A 39 21.00 6.80 -2.88
C ILE A 39 20.07 7.71 -3.71
N THR A 40 20.40 7.90 -4.99
CA THR A 40 19.63 8.77 -5.90
C THR A 40 18.57 8.01 -6.70
N GLN A 41 18.65 6.68 -6.77
CA GLN A 41 17.71 5.83 -7.50
C GLN A 41 16.92 5.00 -6.50
N SER A 42 15.88 5.61 -5.95
CA SER A 42 14.94 4.97 -5.03
C SER A 42 13.50 5.25 -5.42
N SER A 43 12.61 4.36 -5.00
CA SER A 43 11.19 4.56 -5.13
C SER A 43 10.47 4.02 -3.90
N GLU A 44 9.46 4.77 -3.45
CA GLU A 44 8.56 4.42 -2.35
C GLU A 44 7.13 4.45 -2.86
N VAL A 45 6.34 3.45 -2.49
CA VAL A 45 4.91 3.40 -2.78
C VAL A 45 4.11 3.36 -1.49
N LYS A 46 3.18 4.30 -1.37
CA LYS A 46 2.23 4.39 -0.27
C LYS A 46 0.82 4.18 -0.77
N LEU A 47 0.02 3.50 0.04
CA LEU A 47 -1.42 3.45 -0.11
C LEU A 47 -2.07 4.48 0.82
N HIS A 48 -2.90 5.34 0.26
CA HIS A 48 -3.78 6.22 1.01
C HIS A 48 -5.18 5.62 1.05
N THR A 49 -5.70 5.50 2.26
CA THR A 49 -7.03 4.98 2.54
C THR A 49 -7.90 6.06 3.15
N GLY A 50 -9.21 5.91 3.03
CA GLY A 50 -10.19 6.82 3.60
C GLY A 50 -11.60 6.24 3.56
N PRO A 51 -12.60 6.95 4.10
CA PRO A 51 -13.98 6.50 4.06
C PRO A 51 -14.47 6.35 2.60
N CYS A 52 -15.25 5.32 2.34
CA CYS A 52 -15.94 5.16 1.05
C CYS A 52 -17.04 6.21 0.89
N GLN A 53 -17.22 6.74 -0.32
CA GLN A 53 -18.09 7.90 -0.60
C GLN A 53 -19.57 7.68 -0.24
N ASP A 54 -20.07 6.44 -0.38
CA ASP A 54 -21.48 6.09 -0.17
C ASP A 54 -21.77 5.33 1.13
N SER A 55 -20.86 5.41 2.10
CA SER A 55 -20.95 4.60 3.33
C SER A 55 -21.79 5.27 4.43
N GLU A 56 -23.10 5.46 4.20
CA GLU A 56 -24.02 5.90 5.27
C GLU A 56 -24.25 4.84 6.38
N LYS A 57 -23.75 3.61 6.20
CA LYS A 57 -24.04 2.49 7.11
C LYS A 57 -22.87 1.62 7.57
N TYR A 58 -21.64 1.83 7.09
CA TYR A 58 -20.51 0.99 7.49
C TYR A 58 -19.21 1.79 7.55
N ASN A 59 -18.36 1.53 8.56
CA ASN A 59 -16.96 1.98 8.61
C ASN A 59 -16.11 1.27 7.53
N GLN A 60 -16.54 1.37 6.26
CA GLN A 60 -15.87 0.75 5.13
C GLN A 60 -14.76 1.69 4.64
N ILE A 61 -13.56 1.12 4.50
CA ILE A 61 -12.36 1.84 4.10
C ILE A 61 -12.06 1.51 2.65
N CYS A 62 -11.86 2.56 1.85
CA CYS A 62 -11.54 2.48 0.43
C CYS A 62 -10.12 2.99 0.18
N MET A 63 -9.45 2.39 -0.78
CA MET A 63 -8.19 2.88 -1.36
C MET A 63 -8.49 4.16 -2.15
N LYS A 64 -7.99 5.29 -1.66
CA LYS A 64 -8.22 6.62 -2.23
C LYS A 64 -7.16 7.02 -3.22
N ALA A 65 -5.91 6.67 -2.94
CA ALA A 65 -4.82 6.93 -3.86
C ALA A 65 -3.63 6.00 -3.61
N MET A 66 -2.82 5.81 -4.63
CA MET A 66 -1.46 5.31 -4.50
C MET A 66 -0.49 6.44 -4.78
N GLU A 67 0.33 6.79 -3.79
CA GLU A 67 1.43 7.75 -3.94
C GLU A 67 2.69 6.98 -4.29
N VAL A 68 3.33 7.37 -5.40
CA VAL A 68 4.61 6.85 -5.84
C VAL A 68 5.61 7.98 -5.81
N THR A 69 6.55 7.92 -4.86
CA THR A 69 7.72 8.79 -4.86
C THR A 69 8.84 8.06 -5.61
N HIS A 70 9.39 8.65 -6.66
CA HIS A 70 10.41 8.05 -7.50
C HIS A 70 11.50 9.09 -7.80
N GLY A 71 12.66 8.93 -7.16
CA GLY A 71 13.67 9.99 -7.08
C GLY A 71 13.06 11.26 -6.47
N GLU A 72 13.08 12.34 -7.24
CA GLU A 72 12.55 13.65 -6.88
C GLU A 72 11.08 13.87 -7.28
N TYR A 73 10.49 12.94 -8.06
CA TYR A 73 9.11 13.05 -8.50
C TYR A 73 8.14 12.39 -7.53
N LYS A 74 7.00 13.04 -7.28
CA LYS A 74 5.88 12.48 -6.53
C LYS A 74 4.64 12.39 -7.41
N LEU A 75 4.27 11.16 -7.76
CA LEU A 75 3.11 10.81 -8.56
C LEU A 75 1.97 10.34 -7.66
N MET A 76 0.74 10.71 -7.97
CA MET A 76 -0.45 10.28 -7.24
C MET A 76 -1.46 9.67 -8.22
N LEU A 77 -1.76 8.38 -8.04
CA LEU A 77 -2.78 7.63 -8.77
C LEU A 77 -4.06 7.61 -7.93
N LYS A 78 -5.16 8.19 -8.40
CA LYS A 78 -6.36 8.42 -7.60
C LYS A 78 -7.50 7.44 -7.90
N ASP A 79 -8.44 7.36 -6.97
CA ASP A 79 -9.65 6.53 -7.07
C ASP A 79 -10.63 6.97 -8.17
N ASP A 80 -10.57 8.23 -8.60
CA ASP A 80 -11.25 8.79 -9.77
C ASP A 80 -10.56 8.46 -11.12
N MET A 81 -9.60 7.53 -11.11
CA MET A 81 -8.79 7.12 -12.25
C MET A 81 -7.83 8.18 -12.80
N THR A 82 -7.70 9.34 -12.15
CA THR A 82 -6.73 10.37 -12.56
C THR A 82 -5.33 10.08 -12.02
N ALA A 83 -4.33 10.62 -12.70
CA ALA A 83 -2.93 10.59 -12.25
C ALA A 83 -2.41 12.03 -12.23
N MET A 84 -1.62 12.38 -11.21
CA MET A 84 -1.15 13.75 -11.02
C MET A 84 0.28 13.83 -10.51
N ILE A 85 1.00 14.88 -10.90
CA ILE A 85 2.27 15.32 -10.32
C ILE A 85 2.11 16.79 -9.94
N ASP A 86 2.54 17.20 -8.74
CA ASP A 86 2.50 18.60 -8.28
C ASP A 86 1.15 19.32 -8.50
N ARG A 87 0.04 18.56 -8.38
CA ARG A 87 -1.37 18.97 -8.58
C ARG A 87 -1.82 19.12 -10.04
N GLU A 88 -0.95 18.90 -11.01
CA GLU A 88 -1.30 18.86 -12.42
C GLU A 88 -1.76 17.47 -12.83
N VAL A 89 -2.91 17.39 -13.52
CA VAL A 89 -3.45 16.13 -14.05
C VAL A 89 -2.69 15.74 -15.31
N LEU A 90 -2.19 14.51 -15.33
CA LEU A 90 -1.43 13.95 -16.44
C LEU A 90 -2.35 13.39 -17.52
N ALA A 91 -2.01 13.67 -18.78
CA ALA A 91 -2.58 12.96 -19.92
C ALA A 91 -1.89 11.60 -20.08
N LEU A 92 -2.66 10.52 -20.20
CA LEU A 92 -2.15 9.14 -20.32
C LEU A 92 -2.40 8.58 -21.72
N PRO A 93 -1.50 7.71 -22.25
CA PRO A 93 -0.30 7.18 -21.61
C PRO A 93 0.84 8.20 -21.51
N LEU A 94 1.68 8.06 -20.48
CA LEU A 94 2.83 8.94 -20.24
C LEU A 94 4.07 8.12 -19.92
N GLN A 95 5.21 8.50 -20.49
CA GLN A 95 6.52 8.02 -20.07
C GLN A 95 7.34 9.21 -19.56
N PHE A 96 7.84 9.13 -18.33
CA PHE A 96 8.63 10.19 -17.71
C PHE A 96 9.56 9.62 -16.63
N ALA A 97 10.78 10.15 -16.52
CA ALA A 97 11.71 9.83 -15.43
C ALA A 97 11.85 8.32 -15.10
N GLY A 98 11.99 7.46 -16.10
CA GLY A 98 12.13 6.01 -15.90
C GLY A 98 10.83 5.27 -15.56
N MET A 99 9.70 5.97 -15.59
CA MET A 99 8.37 5.42 -15.37
C MET A 99 7.51 5.46 -16.63
N GLU A 100 6.69 4.42 -16.82
CA GLU A 100 5.65 4.34 -17.84
C GLU A 100 4.30 4.15 -17.16
N LEU A 101 3.37 5.09 -17.38
CA LEU A 101 2.03 5.09 -16.80
C LEU A 101 0.97 4.97 -17.90
N VAL A 102 0.12 3.95 -17.78
CA VAL A 102 -0.95 3.65 -18.74
C VAL A 102 -2.27 3.44 -18.02
N ARG A 103 -3.36 3.95 -18.61
CA ARG A 103 -4.74 3.66 -18.18
C ARG A 103 -5.36 2.60 -19.09
N TYR A 104 -5.87 1.52 -18.52
CA TYR A 104 -6.55 0.45 -19.23
C TYR A 104 -8.05 0.46 -18.93
N GLY A 105 -8.85 0.55 -20.00
CA GLY A 105 -10.30 0.34 -19.94
C GLY A 105 -11.08 1.25 -18.98
N GLY A 106 -10.48 2.35 -18.51
CA GLY A 106 -11.08 3.21 -17.48
C GLY A 106 -11.18 2.59 -16.09
N VAL A 107 -10.60 1.40 -15.86
CA VAL A 107 -10.72 0.65 -14.60
C VAL A 107 -9.39 0.40 -13.90
N MET A 108 -8.28 0.42 -14.65
CA MET A 108 -6.95 0.12 -14.12
C MET A 108 -5.92 1.17 -14.52
N LEU A 109 -5.12 1.61 -13.56
CA LEU A 109 -3.88 2.37 -13.77
C LEU A 109 -2.70 1.41 -13.57
N GLN A 110 -1.78 1.38 -14.53
CA GLN A 110 -0.57 0.57 -14.44
C GLN A 110 0.65 1.48 -14.58
N LEU A 111 1.52 1.42 -13.58
CA LEU A 111 2.82 2.08 -13.57
C LEU A 111 3.92 1.01 -13.67
N LYS A 112 4.78 1.12 -14.66
CA LYS A 112 6.03 0.35 -14.74
C LYS A 112 7.19 1.27 -14.41
N SER A 113 8.15 0.78 -13.64
CA SER A 113 9.38 1.50 -13.31
C SER A 113 10.61 0.76 -13.82
N ASP A 114 11.61 1.51 -14.27
CA ASP A 114 12.98 1.07 -14.58
C ASP A 114 13.75 0.48 -13.37
N LEU A 115 13.26 0.68 -12.15
CA LEU A 115 13.71 -0.03 -10.97
C LEU A 115 13.24 -1.49 -10.95
N GLY A 116 12.42 -1.90 -11.90
CA GLY A 116 12.05 -3.28 -12.15
C GLY A 116 10.84 -3.76 -11.34
N TYR A 117 9.89 -2.86 -11.09
CA TYR A 117 8.60 -3.23 -10.52
C TYR A 117 7.44 -2.72 -11.40
N VAL A 118 6.29 -3.37 -11.25
CA VAL A 118 5.03 -2.98 -11.87
C VAL A 118 4.00 -2.80 -10.77
N LEU A 119 3.40 -1.62 -10.70
CA LEU A 119 2.25 -1.32 -9.86
C LEU A 119 0.99 -1.30 -10.72
N THR A 120 -0.06 -1.99 -10.27
CA THR A 120 -1.41 -1.87 -10.80
C THR A 120 -2.35 -1.39 -9.71
N PHE A 121 -3.23 -0.47 -10.07
CA PHE A 121 -4.22 0.10 -9.18
C PHE A 121 -5.59 0.07 -9.84
N THR A 122 -6.53 -0.59 -9.16
CA THR A 122 -7.91 -0.84 -9.58
C THR A 122 -8.83 -0.35 -8.46
N PRO A 123 -8.99 0.97 -8.31
CA PRO A 123 -9.67 1.56 -7.15
C PRO A 123 -11.14 1.15 -7.03
N GLN A 124 -11.82 0.91 -8.16
CA GLN A 124 -13.23 0.53 -8.17
C GLN A 124 -13.48 -0.84 -7.53
N SER A 125 -12.53 -1.79 -7.65
CA SER A 125 -12.57 -3.07 -6.93
C SER A 125 -11.81 -3.03 -5.60
N ASN A 126 -11.28 -1.87 -5.21
CA ASN A 126 -10.48 -1.69 -4.00
C ASN A 126 -9.26 -2.63 -3.96
N GLU A 127 -8.57 -2.73 -5.10
CA GLU A 127 -7.46 -3.67 -5.31
C GLU A 127 -6.21 -2.97 -5.84
N PHE A 128 -5.04 -3.48 -5.45
CA PHE A 128 -3.76 -3.15 -6.08
C PHE A 128 -2.86 -4.38 -6.15
N THR A 129 -1.92 -4.39 -7.10
CA THR A 129 -0.80 -5.35 -7.08
C THR A 129 0.52 -4.66 -7.35
N ILE A 130 1.57 -5.13 -6.67
CA ILE A 130 2.95 -4.69 -6.84
C ILE A 130 3.76 -5.94 -7.16
N THR A 131 4.28 -6.00 -8.38
CA THR A 131 5.07 -7.14 -8.86
C THR A 131 6.51 -6.71 -9.07
N LEU A 132 7.44 -7.40 -8.42
CA LEU A 132 8.87 -7.26 -8.68
C LEU A 132 9.28 -8.20 -9.81
N LEU A 133 9.85 -7.61 -10.86
CA LEU A 133 10.39 -8.33 -12.00
C LEU A 133 11.72 -8.99 -11.61
N SER A 134 12.00 -10.19 -12.14
CA SER A 134 13.12 -11.04 -11.69
C SER A 134 14.50 -10.37 -11.75
N SER A 135 14.70 -9.32 -12.57
CA SER A 135 15.95 -8.54 -12.63
C SER A 135 16.15 -7.57 -11.45
N ALA A 136 15.10 -7.31 -10.65
CA ALA A 136 15.14 -6.47 -9.46
C ALA A 136 15.17 -7.28 -8.15
N ALA A 137 15.14 -8.62 -8.24
CA ALA A 137 15.10 -9.53 -7.08
C ALA A 137 16.37 -9.51 -6.21
N SER A 138 17.42 -8.78 -6.63
CA SER A 138 18.61 -8.50 -5.80
C SER A 138 18.49 -7.20 -4.99
N GLY A 139 17.41 -6.43 -5.17
CA GLY A 139 17.15 -5.21 -4.43
C GLY A 139 16.50 -5.50 -3.08
N HIS A 140 17.01 -4.91 -2.00
CA HIS A 140 16.39 -4.99 -0.69
C HIS A 140 15.12 -4.15 -0.70
N THR A 141 13.95 -4.79 -0.62
CA THR A 141 12.68 -4.11 -0.45
C THR A 141 12.31 -4.03 1.02
N PHE A 142 11.75 -2.90 1.44
CA PHE A 142 11.28 -2.67 2.80
C PHE A 142 9.85 -2.15 2.77
N GLY A 143 9.09 -2.29 3.85
CA GLY A 143 7.69 -1.89 3.92
C GLY A 143 6.75 -3.06 4.17
N LEU A 144 5.44 -2.80 4.13
CA LEU A 144 4.42 -3.80 4.42
C LEU A 144 4.40 -4.99 3.48
N CYS A 145 4.90 -4.86 2.24
CA CYS A 145 5.04 -5.96 1.29
C CYS A 145 6.23 -6.90 1.63
N GLY A 146 7.10 -6.49 2.56
CA GLY A 146 8.26 -7.27 2.99
C GLY A 146 9.41 -7.29 1.98
N ALA A 147 10.37 -8.18 2.23
CA ALA A 147 11.51 -8.42 1.37
C ALA A 147 11.17 -9.51 0.33
N CYS A 148 11.52 -9.27 -0.94
CA CYS A 148 11.40 -10.29 -1.98
C CYS A 148 12.59 -11.27 -1.94
N GLY A 149 12.30 -12.57 -1.86
CA GLY A 149 13.34 -13.61 -1.89
C GLY A 149 13.93 -14.00 -0.54
N GLU A 150 13.39 -13.50 0.58
CA GLU A 150 13.75 -14.02 1.90
C GLU A 150 13.06 -15.35 2.19
N GLU A 151 13.83 -16.33 2.66
CA GLU A 151 13.31 -17.64 3.11
C GLU A 151 12.73 -17.59 4.54
N LYS A 152 12.95 -16.50 5.26
CA LYS A 152 12.50 -16.34 6.66
C LYS A 152 11.06 -15.87 6.71
N VAL A 153 10.16 -16.83 6.58
CA VAL A 153 8.71 -16.63 6.77
C VAL A 153 8.45 -16.00 8.14
N ASN A 154 7.55 -15.02 8.21
CA ASN A 154 7.08 -14.34 9.43
C ASN A 154 8.06 -13.38 10.12
N VAL A 155 9.19 -13.04 9.50
CA VAL A 155 10.04 -11.95 10.00
C VAL A 155 9.58 -10.62 9.39
N MET A 156 9.31 -9.65 10.26
CA MET A 156 8.81 -8.33 9.89
C MET A 156 9.84 -7.26 10.24
N SER A 157 10.42 -6.62 9.22
CA SER A 157 11.43 -5.57 9.39
C SER A 157 10.78 -4.20 9.60
N LEU A 158 11.08 -3.56 10.72
CA LEU A 158 10.63 -2.22 11.07
C LEU A 158 11.50 -1.16 10.39
N ARG A 159 11.02 0.09 10.31
CA ARG A 159 11.73 1.23 9.70
C ARG A 159 13.09 1.51 10.34
N ASN A 160 13.24 1.20 11.62
CA ASN A 160 14.50 1.36 12.36
C ASN A 160 15.52 0.22 12.09
N GLY A 161 15.18 -0.75 11.24
CA GLY A 161 16.02 -1.90 10.91
C GLY A 161 15.94 -3.07 11.88
N SER A 162 15.22 -2.93 13.00
CA SER A 162 14.92 -4.06 13.90
C SER A 162 13.85 -4.97 13.30
N THR A 163 13.70 -6.18 13.85
CA THR A 163 12.71 -7.16 13.39
C THR A 163 11.70 -7.48 14.50
N THR A 164 10.50 -7.86 14.08
CA THR A 164 9.41 -8.26 14.98
C THR A 164 8.66 -9.46 14.41
N THR A 165 7.88 -10.12 15.26
CA THR A 165 6.85 -11.10 14.90
C THR A 165 5.45 -10.61 15.26
N ASN A 166 5.33 -9.43 15.90
CA ASN A 166 4.06 -8.81 16.24
C ASN A 166 3.53 -8.01 15.04
N GLN A 167 2.48 -8.54 14.38
CA GLN A 167 1.88 -7.93 13.19
C GLN A 167 1.27 -6.54 13.45
N PRO A 168 0.45 -6.31 14.51
CA PRO A 168 -0.05 -4.96 14.82
C PRO A 168 1.06 -3.91 14.96
N ALA A 169 2.14 -4.25 15.67
CA ALA A 169 3.28 -3.34 15.85
C ALA A 169 3.98 -3.04 14.51
N PHE A 170 4.15 -4.06 13.66
CA PHE A 170 4.70 -3.90 12.31
C PHE A 170 3.82 -3.00 11.44
N ILE A 171 2.51 -3.22 11.43
CA ILE A 171 1.57 -2.39 10.66
C ILE A 171 1.63 -0.94 11.14
N SER A 172 1.59 -0.73 12.46
CA SER A 172 1.65 0.61 13.05
C SER A 172 2.93 1.35 12.69
N ASP A 173 4.08 0.67 12.66
CA ASP A 173 5.37 1.28 12.31
C ASP A 173 5.40 1.78 10.85
N TRP A 174 4.72 1.07 9.94
CA TRP A 174 4.61 1.46 8.53
C TRP A 174 3.39 2.33 8.21
N THR A 175 2.63 2.78 9.21
CA THR A 175 1.42 3.59 9.06
C THR A 175 1.66 5.04 9.47
N THR A 176 1.09 5.99 8.72
CA THR A 176 1.04 7.41 9.08
C THR A 176 -0.35 7.98 8.82
N ALA A 177 -0.67 9.12 9.45
CA ALA A 177 -1.91 9.84 9.16
C ALA A 177 -1.90 10.43 7.74
N ALA A 178 -2.96 10.23 6.96
CA ALA A 178 -3.11 10.82 5.63
C ALA A 178 -3.60 12.28 5.73
N GLY A 179 -2.93 13.22 5.07
CA GLY A 179 -3.48 14.53 4.74
C GLY A 179 -4.02 15.37 5.92
N GLY A 180 -3.37 15.34 7.09
CA GLY A 180 -3.81 16.11 8.27
C GLY A 180 -5.05 15.57 8.99
N GLY A 181 -5.60 14.43 8.55
CA GLY A 181 -6.64 13.69 9.27
C GLY A 181 -6.07 12.87 10.43
N ALA A 182 -6.95 12.21 11.20
CA ALA A 182 -6.53 11.22 12.20
C ALA A 182 -6.57 9.81 11.59
N CYS A 183 -5.46 9.09 11.72
CA CYS A 183 -5.42 7.64 11.54
C CYS A 183 -5.45 7.03 12.94
N LEU A 184 -6.54 6.35 13.27
CA LEU A 184 -6.73 5.76 14.59
C LEU A 184 -6.55 4.24 14.46
N PRO A 185 -5.78 3.57 15.32
CA PRO A 185 -5.84 2.12 15.38
C PRO A 185 -7.26 1.73 15.75
N LYS A 186 -7.84 0.75 15.04
CA LYS A 186 -9.12 0.18 15.42
C LYS A 186 -9.03 -0.29 16.86
N ALA A 187 -9.90 0.23 17.72
CA ALA A 187 -9.98 -0.23 19.10
C ALA A 187 -10.31 -1.73 19.06
N GLU A 188 -9.46 -2.56 19.67
CA GLU A 188 -9.87 -3.93 19.97
C GLU A 188 -11.15 -3.85 20.80
N ALA A 189 -12.20 -4.52 20.33
CA ALA A 189 -13.39 -4.69 21.14
C ALA A 189 -12.97 -5.48 22.39
N VAL A 190 -12.76 -4.79 23.51
CA VAL A 190 -12.55 -5.43 24.80
C VAL A 190 -13.88 -6.09 25.16
N CYS A 191 -14.06 -7.37 24.80
CA CYS A 191 -15.20 -8.15 25.28
C CYS A 191 -15.01 -8.29 26.80
N LEU A 192 -15.64 -7.40 27.58
CA LEU A 192 -15.74 -7.57 29.03
C LEU A 192 -16.63 -8.80 29.30
N PRO A 193 -16.19 -9.77 30.12
CA PRO A 193 -17.04 -10.90 30.47
C PRO A 193 -18.31 -10.39 31.14
N GLY A 194 -19.46 -10.62 30.49
CA GLY A 194 -20.78 -10.25 31.02
C GLY A 194 -21.62 -9.30 30.15
N VAL A 195 -21.08 -8.71 29.07
CA VAL A 195 -21.88 -7.88 28.15
C VAL A 195 -22.19 -8.67 26.88
N ALA A 196 -23.30 -9.41 26.92
CA ALA A 196 -23.80 -10.18 25.78
C ALA A 196 -24.53 -9.26 24.79
N MET A 197 -23.81 -8.56 23.92
CA MET A 197 -24.27 -8.24 22.57
C MET A 197 -23.06 -8.14 21.64
N GLY A 198 -22.80 -9.21 20.87
CA GLY A 198 -21.93 -9.16 19.69
C GLY A 198 -20.68 -10.06 19.68
N CYS A 199 -20.30 -10.70 20.79
CA CYS A 199 -19.23 -11.72 20.76
C CYS A 199 -19.92 -13.10 20.64
N GLN A 200 -19.98 -13.67 19.43
CA GLN A 200 -20.39 -15.07 19.24
C GLN A 200 -19.20 -15.98 19.59
N THR A 201 -19.48 -16.97 20.42
CA THR A 201 -18.60 -18.05 20.87
C THR A 201 -18.14 -18.95 19.74
#